data_AF-A0A257GTN4-F1
#
_entry.id   AF-A0A257GTN4-F1
#
_cell.length_a   1.000
_cell.length_b   1.000
_cell.length_c   1.000
_cell.angle_alpha   90.00
_cell.angle_beta   90.00
_cell.angle_gamma   90.00
#
_symmetry.space_group_name_H-M   'P 1'
#
loop_
_entity.id
_entity.type
_entity.pdbx_description
1 polymer ?
#
loop_
_entity_poly.entity_id
_entity_poly.type
_entity_poly.pdbx_seq_one_letter_code
_entity_poly.pdbx_strand_id
1 'polypeptide(L)'
;MDILNQNYKEVGLNRGDVVIVKAFDIERNRIVGVVEGRGVPVSINPDKQRKFSPYVLDKREFAVGDKIETRAIIRQGKGKDAVLIKNGKRGVVTGLTDQGASVKWSDGRETQLSNASLRFTDLGYAHTTVKDQGATYHRMIIAASDKGAAVFNRHSVYVASTRAKFNTEIVTSNFEGMLKSAGKDSAKTTAHDLRASVNPSDSLVKQLELSKA
;
A
#
# COMPACT_ATOMS: atom_id res chain seq x y z
N MET A 1 8.92 9.25 6.46
CA MET A 1 7.89 10.08 7.12
C MET A 1 6.91 9.14 7.78
N ASP A 2 6.48 9.41 8.99
CA ASP A 2 5.57 8.53 9.73
C ASP A 2 4.26 9.25 10.05
N ILE A 3 3.14 8.56 9.87
CA ILE A 3 1.80 9.09 10.20
C ILE A 3 1.27 8.39 11.44
N LEU A 4 0.85 9.16 12.42
CA LEU A 4 0.37 8.63 13.69
C LEU A 4 -1.10 8.19 13.58
N ASN A 5 -1.37 6.93 13.90
CA ASN A 5 -2.72 6.37 13.85
C ASN A 5 -3.47 6.48 15.19
N GLN A 6 -2.79 6.95 16.26
CA GLN A 6 -3.38 7.24 17.57
C GLN A 6 -2.64 8.38 18.28
N ASN A 7 -3.19 8.84 19.40
CA ASN A 7 -2.57 9.85 20.26
C ASN A 7 -1.52 9.21 21.17
N TYR A 8 -0.40 9.90 21.37
CA TYR A 8 0.65 9.60 22.33
C TYR A 8 0.98 10.88 23.11
N LYS A 9 0.24 11.10 24.20
CA LYS A 9 0.32 12.33 25.01
C LYS A 9 1.71 12.51 25.62
N GLU A 10 2.36 11.42 25.99
CA GLU A 10 3.67 11.38 26.63
C GLU A 10 4.82 11.93 25.74
N VAL A 11 4.62 11.94 24.42
CA VAL A 11 5.56 12.49 23.44
C VAL A 11 4.94 13.64 22.62
N GLY A 12 3.78 14.16 23.05
CA GLY A 12 3.11 15.30 22.40
C GLY A 12 2.65 15.04 20.96
N LEU A 13 2.35 13.78 20.62
CA LEU A 13 1.89 13.36 19.30
C LEU A 13 0.39 13.09 19.30
N ASN A 14 -0.29 13.58 18.27
CA ASN A 14 -1.72 13.37 18.03
C ASN A 14 -1.94 12.47 16.82
N ARG A 15 -3.11 11.84 16.77
CA ARG A 15 -3.57 11.09 15.60
C ARG A 15 -3.63 12.02 14.38
N GLY A 16 -3.04 11.57 13.28
CA GLY A 16 -2.93 12.33 12.04
C GLY A 16 -1.71 13.22 11.97
N ASP A 17 -0.93 13.35 13.05
CA ASP A 17 0.36 14.03 12.97
C ASP A 17 1.27 13.30 11.98
N VAL A 18 2.01 14.11 11.25
CA VAL A 18 3.00 13.67 10.27
C VAL A 18 4.37 14.00 10.84
N VAL A 19 5.19 12.98 11.05
CA VAL A 19 6.56 13.12 11.55
C VAL A 19 7.55 12.95 10.41
N ILE A 20 8.34 13.98 10.16
CA ILE A 20 9.48 13.92 9.24
C ILE A 20 10.65 13.34 10.02
N VAL A 21 10.96 12.07 9.76
CA VAL A 21 12.10 11.37 10.35
C VAL A 21 13.39 12.05 9.93
N LYS A 22 14.27 12.32 10.91
CA LYS A 22 15.57 12.97 10.71
C LYS A 22 16.73 12.04 11.03
N ALA A 23 16.58 11.19 12.04
CA ALA A 23 17.63 10.26 12.45
C ALA A 23 17.06 9.04 13.19
N PHE A 24 17.89 8.02 13.34
CA PHE A 24 17.64 6.86 14.17
C PHE A 24 18.73 6.77 15.24
N ASP A 25 18.36 6.71 16.51
CA ASP A 25 19.24 6.37 17.62
C ASP A 25 19.03 4.89 17.92
N ILE A 26 19.93 4.06 17.38
CA ILE A 26 19.81 2.60 17.43
C ILE A 26 20.05 2.09 18.85
N GLU A 27 20.99 2.68 19.58
CA GLU A 27 21.36 2.27 20.94
C GLU A 27 20.18 2.41 21.91
N ARG A 28 19.41 3.48 21.78
CA ARG A 28 18.24 3.74 22.64
C ARG A 28 16.91 3.28 22.04
N ASN A 29 16.96 2.63 20.88
CA ASN A 29 15.81 2.28 20.06
C ASN A 29 14.84 3.47 19.89
N ARG A 30 15.31 4.55 19.27
CA ARG A 30 14.52 5.77 19.03
C ARG A 30 14.53 6.21 17.58
N ILE A 31 13.36 6.64 17.13
CA ILE A 31 13.18 7.39 15.88
C ILE A 31 13.09 8.87 16.26
N VAL A 32 14.00 9.68 15.74
CA VAL A 32 14.05 11.12 15.99
C VAL A 32 13.55 11.86 14.77
N GLY A 33 12.64 12.80 14.97
CA GLY A 33 12.03 13.55 13.88
C GLY A 33 11.41 14.86 14.33
N VAL A 34 10.69 15.48 13.42
CA VAL A 34 9.98 16.75 13.64
C VAL A 34 8.56 16.62 13.16
N VAL A 35 7.59 17.10 13.94
CA VAL A 35 6.18 17.14 13.53
C VAL A 35 6.00 18.22 12.46
N GLU A 36 5.57 17.82 11.27
CA GLU A 36 5.28 18.71 10.15
C GLU A 36 4.22 19.75 10.55
N GLY A 37 4.40 21.01 10.12
CA GLY A 37 3.50 22.13 10.44
C GLY A 37 3.65 22.70 11.86
N ARG A 38 4.08 21.90 12.85
CA ARG A 38 4.34 22.38 14.22
C ARG A 38 5.82 22.68 14.51
N GLY A 39 6.73 22.04 13.77
CA GLY A 39 8.18 22.18 14.01
C GLY A 39 8.66 21.57 15.33
N VAL A 40 7.80 20.83 16.03
CA VAL A 40 8.13 20.26 17.35
C VAL A 40 9.02 19.03 17.17
N PRO A 41 10.22 18.99 17.77
CA PRO A 41 11.06 17.80 17.75
C PRO A 41 10.43 16.69 18.59
N VAL A 42 10.52 15.46 18.09
CA VAL A 42 9.94 14.27 18.75
C VAL A 42 10.92 13.11 18.72
N SER A 43 10.86 12.30 19.79
CA SER A 43 11.63 11.06 19.92
C SER A 43 10.66 9.92 20.25
N ILE A 44 10.48 9.03 19.29
CA ILE A 44 9.52 7.92 19.33
C ILE A 44 10.29 6.64 19.65
N ASN A 45 9.81 5.84 20.59
CA ASN A 45 10.32 4.49 20.79
C ASN A 45 9.36 3.50 20.10
N PRO A 46 9.80 2.78 19.04
CA PRO A 46 8.91 1.93 18.26
C PRO A 46 8.38 0.72 19.07
N ASP A 47 8.98 0.35 20.20
CA ASP A 47 8.42 -0.70 21.07
C ASP A 47 7.21 -0.21 21.88
N LYS A 48 7.15 1.08 22.19
CA LYS A 48 6.05 1.67 22.98
C LYS A 48 5.01 2.32 22.07
N GLN A 49 5.46 3.12 21.12
CA GLN A 49 4.60 3.84 20.18
C GLN A 49 4.52 3.08 18.86
N ARG A 50 3.71 2.01 18.81
CA ARG A 50 3.65 1.09 17.65
C ARG A 50 2.69 1.47 16.51
N LYS A 51 1.71 2.34 16.76
CA LYS A 51 0.62 2.62 15.80
C LYS A 51 0.95 3.82 14.93
N PHE A 52 1.95 3.66 14.08
CA PHE A 52 2.25 4.59 13.00
C PHE A 52 2.33 3.85 11.67
N SER A 53 2.16 4.59 10.58
CA SER A 53 2.29 4.10 9.22
C SER A 53 3.49 4.79 8.58
N PRO A 54 4.55 4.05 8.19
CA PRO A 54 5.69 4.62 7.52
C PRO A 54 5.38 4.90 6.04
N TYR A 55 5.92 6.01 5.54
CA TYR A 55 5.79 6.47 4.17
C TYR A 55 7.12 7.01 3.65
N VAL A 56 7.36 6.78 2.37
CA VAL A 56 8.42 7.47 1.60
C VAL A 56 7.81 8.72 1.01
N LEU A 57 8.48 9.86 1.21
CA LEU A 57 8.08 11.10 0.55
C LEU A 57 8.58 11.05 -0.90
N ASP A 58 7.66 11.16 -1.84
CA ASP A 58 7.95 11.18 -3.27
C ASP A 58 7.46 12.50 -3.87
N LYS A 59 8.08 12.92 -4.98
CA LYS A 59 7.63 14.07 -5.76
C LYS A 59 6.79 13.57 -6.92
N ARG A 60 5.60 14.15 -7.06
CA ARG A 60 4.68 13.84 -8.16
C ARG A 60 4.16 15.14 -8.75
N GLU A 61 4.14 15.19 -10.07
CA GLU A 61 3.52 16.26 -10.83
C GLU A 61 2.13 15.82 -11.26
N PHE A 62 1.20 16.78 -11.29
CA PHE A 62 -0.18 16.57 -11.69
C PHE A 62 -0.58 17.63 -12.70
N ALA A 63 -1.48 17.27 -13.61
CA ALA A 63 -2.11 18.13 -14.59
C ALA A 63 -3.64 18.07 -14.47
N VAL A 64 -4.31 19.10 -14.97
CA VAL A 64 -5.77 19.06 -15.15
C VAL A 64 -6.12 17.93 -16.11
N GLY A 65 -7.11 17.10 -15.75
CA GLY A 65 -7.48 15.90 -16.47
C GLY A 65 -6.84 14.62 -15.93
N ASP A 66 -5.87 14.71 -15.01
CA ASP A 66 -5.21 13.53 -14.47
C ASP A 66 -6.17 12.65 -13.68
N LYS A 67 -6.12 11.34 -13.97
CA LYS A 67 -6.77 10.33 -13.14
C LYS A 67 -5.90 10.08 -11.91
N ILE A 68 -6.52 10.09 -10.74
CA ILE A 68 -5.83 9.92 -9.47
C ILE A 68 -6.54 8.92 -8.57
N GLU A 69 -5.79 8.34 -7.63
CA GLU A 69 -6.28 7.42 -6.62
C GLU A 69 -5.65 7.75 -5.26
N THR A 70 -6.47 7.84 -4.21
CA THR A 70 -5.95 8.00 -2.85
C THR A 70 -5.21 6.74 -2.37
N ARG A 71 -4.06 6.94 -1.74
CA ARG A 71 -3.17 5.90 -1.19
C ARG A 71 -3.25 5.78 0.34
N ALA A 72 -3.91 6.76 0.97
CA ALA A 72 -4.22 6.76 2.38
C ALA A 72 -5.58 7.44 2.62
N ILE A 73 -6.05 7.42 3.86
CA ILE A 73 -7.25 8.17 4.25
C ILE A 73 -6.87 9.65 4.36
N ILE A 74 -7.51 10.50 3.56
CA ILE A 74 -7.35 11.95 3.65
C ILE A 74 -8.39 12.49 4.63
N ARG A 75 -7.92 13.31 5.57
CA ARG A 75 -8.74 14.06 6.52
C ARG A 75 -8.38 15.53 6.38
N GLN A 76 -9.30 16.34 5.88
CA GLN A 76 -9.11 17.77 5.69
C GLN A 76 -10.20 18.55 6.41
N GLY A 77 -9.86 19.67 7.04
CA GLY A 77 -10.80 20.49 7.81
C GLY A 77 -11.00 20.00 9.25
N LYS A 78 -11.86 20.69 10.00
CA LYS A 78 -12.20 20.38 11.40
C LYS A 78 -13.72 20.47 11.59
N GLY A 79 -14.26 19.74 12.57
CA GLY A 79 -15.68 19.82 12.92
C GLY A 79 -16.60 19.26 11.84
N LYS A 80 -17.73 19.94 11.61
CA LYS A 80 -18.78 19.50 10.68
C LYS A 80 -18.36 19.56 9.21
N ASP A 81 -17.38 20.39 8.87
CA ASP A 81 -16.87 20.59 7.50
C ASP A 81 -15.68 19.66 7.19
N ALA A 82 -15.38 18.70 8.07
CA ALA A 82 -14.30 17.76 7.86
C ALA A 82 -14.60 16.83 6.67
N VAL A 83 -13.75 16.92 5.65
CA VAL A 83 -13.81 16.02 4.49
C VAL A 83 -13.00 14.78 4.79
N LEU A 84 -13.66 13.62 4.71
CA LEU A 84 -13.05 12.30 4.83
C LEU A 84 -13.08 11.60 3.47
N ILE A 85 -11.91 11.38 2.88
CA ILE A 85 -11.76 10.59 1.66
C ILE A 85 -11.09 9.26 2.03
N LYS A 86 -11.77 8.16 1.73
CA LYS A 86 -11.28 6.80 1.97
C LYS A 86 -10.06 6.51 1.10
N ASN A 87 -9.23 5.56 1.54
CA ASN A 87 -8.16 4.99 0.71
C ASN A 87 -8.76 4.27 -0.52
N GLY A 88 -8.08 4.33 -1.66
CA GLY A 88 -8.51 3.72 -2.93
C GLY A 88 -9.63 4.48 -3.64
N LYS A 89 -9.99 5.69 -3.19
CA LYS A 89 -11.00 6.51 -3.87
C LYS A 89 -10.38 7.09 -5.14
N ARG A 90 -11.07 6.92 -6.27
CA ARG A 90 -10.63 7.39 -7.58
C ARG A 90 -11.27 8.73 -7.92
N GLY A 91 -10.55 9.57 -8.63
CA GLY A 91 -11.03 10.88 -9.08
C GLY A 91 -10.27 11.40 -10.29
N VAL A 92 -10.67 12.57 -10.76
CA VAL A 92 -10.02 13.31 -11.84
C VAL A 92 -9.72 14.72 -11.34
N VAL A 93 -8.50 15.19 -11.58
CA VAL A 93 -8.11 16.57 -11.30
C VAL A 93 -8.86 17.50 -12.26
N THR A 94 -9.65 18.43 -11.73
CA THR A 94 -10.45 19.39 -12.50
C THR A 94 -9.85 20.79 -12.51
N GLY A 95 -8.94 21.09 -11.59
CA GLY A 95 -8.27 22.39 -11.51
C GLY A 95 -7.02 22.31 -10.63
N LEU A 96 -6.06 23.18 -10.90
CA LEU A 96 -4.81 23.29 -10.16
C LEU A 96 -4.56 24.74 -9.76
N THR A 97 -3.97 24.92 -8.58
CA THR A 97 -3.55 26.20 -8.01
C THR A 97 -2.25 25.99 -7.25
N ASP A 98 -1.55 27.07 -6.90
CA ASP A 98 -0.34 26.97 -6.07
C ASP A 98 -0.58 26.34 -4.69
N GLN A 99 -1.84 26.34 -4.23
CA GLN A 99 -2.24 25.84 -2.91
C GLN A 99 -2.75 24.39 -2.94
N GLY A 100 -3.02 23.83 -4.13
CA GLY A 100 -3.60 22.50 -4.25
C GLY A 100 -4.41 22.26 -5.54
N ALA A 101 -5.33 21.30 -5.48
CA ALA A 101 -6.07 20.82 -6.65
C ALA A 101 -7.55 20.58 -6.35
N SER A 102 -8.41 20.95 -7.32
CA SER A 102 -9.80 20.52 -7.37
C SER A 102 -9.85 19.09 -7.91
N VAL A 103 -10.57 18.21 -7.22
CA VAL A 103 -10.73 16.82 -7.64
C VAL A 103 -12.20 16.45 -7.68
N LYS A 104 -12.66 16.00 -8.85
CA LYS A 104 -13.97 15.36 -9.03
C LYS A 104 -13.83 13.86 -8.82
N TRP A 105 -14.45 13.36 -7.76
CA TRP A 105 -14.40 11.96 -7.39
C TRP A 105 -15.38 11.10 -8.18
N SER A 106 -15.18 9.78 -8.16
CA SER A 106 -16.04 8.81 -8.84
C SER A 106 -17.49 8.79 -8.35
N ASP A 107 -17.76 9.30 -7.14
CA ASP A 107 -19.12 9.47 -6.59
C ASP A 107 -19.76 10.81 -6.98
N GLY A 108 -19.13 11.56 -7.89
CA GLY A 108 -19.61 12.84 -8.41
C GLY A 108 -19.30 14.04 -7.52
N ARG A 109 -18.84 13.83 -6.27
CA ARG A 109 -18.46 14.93 -5.37
C ARG A 109 -17.19 15.60 -5.85
N GLU A 110 -17.12 16.91 -5.67
CA GLU A 110 -15.90 17.68 -5.90
C GLU A 110 -15.31 18.15 -4.57
N THR A 111 -14.00 18.16 -4.45
CA THR A 111 -13.29 18.58 -3.24
C THR A 111 -12.03 19.32 -3.63
N GLN A 112 -11.76 20.43 -2.93
CA GLN A 112 -10.46 21.08 -2.98
C GLN A 112 -9.49 20.40 -2.02
N LEU A 113 -8.41 19.83 -2.56
CA LEU A 113 -7.34 19.24 -1.77
C LEU A 113 -6.18 20.22 -1.66
N SER A 114 -5.75 20.53 -0.45
CA SER A 114 -4.48 21.21 -0.21
C SER A 114 -3.30 20.37 -0.70
N ASN A 115 -2.15 20.99 -0.98
CA ASN A 115 -0.88 20.28 -1.26
C ASN A 115 -0.55 19.23 -0.18
N ALA A 116 -0.82 19.56 1.08
CA ALA A 116 -0.60 18.63 2.19
C ALA A 116 -1.51 17.40 2.14
N SER A 117 -2.71 17.51 1.58
CA SER A 117 -3.64 16.40 1.38
C SER A 117 -3.35 15.63 0.08
N LEU A 118 -2.90 16.32 -0.97
CA LEU A 118 -2.52 15.71 -2.25
C LEU A 118 -1.38 14.70 -2.13
N ARG A 119 -0.48 14.84 -1.15
CA ARG A 119 0.60 13.86 -0.90
C ARG A 119 0.09 12.44 -0.63
N PHE A 120 -1.18 12.29 -0.25
CA PHE A 120 -1.82 11.00 0.00
C PHE A 120 -2.51 10.43 -1.25
N THR A 121 -2.22 11.00 -2.41
CA THR A 121 -2.80 10.64 -3.68
C THR A 121 -1.69 10.32 -4.68
N ASP A 122 -1.95 9.40 -5.59
CA ASP A 122 -1.07 9.05 -6.68
C ASP A 122 -1.83 9.09 -8.01
N LEU A 123 -1.10 9.14 -9.13
CA LEU A 123 -1.68 8.96 -10.47
C LEU A 123 -2.32 7.56 -10.57
N GLY A 124 -3.58 7.53 -10.96
CA GLY A 124 -4.43 6.35 -11.04
C GLY A 124 -4.48 5.73 -12.44
N TYR A 125 -3.43 5.89 -13.25
CA TYR A 125 -3.37 5.36 -14.61
C TYR A 125 -3.04 3.87 -14.68
N ALA A 126 -2.24 3.40 -13.73
CA ALA A 126 -1.81 2.01 -13.65
C ALA A 126 -1.98 1.49 -12.23
N HIS A 127 -2.40 0.23 -12.12
CA HIS A 127 -2.61 -0.45 -10.85
C HIS A 127 -1.83 -1.77 -10.83
N THR A 128 -1.59 -2.29 -9.63
CA THR A 128 -1.07 -3.65 -9.49
C THR A 128 -2.22 -4.63 -9.67
N THR A 129 -1.97 -5.76 -10.33
CA THR A 129 -2.99 -6.80 -10.63
C THR A 129 -3.78 -7.24 -9.41
N VAL A 130 -3.15 -7.31 -8.23
CA VAL A 130 -3.81 -7.66 -6.96
C VAL A 130 -4.90 -6.65 -6.56
N LYS A 131 -4.74 -5.37 -6.88
CA LYS A 131 -5.74 -4.33 -6.58
C LYS A 131 -6.95 -4.38 -7.51
N ASP A 132 -6.83 -5.05 -8.66
CA ASP A 132 -7.89 -5.16 -9.66
C ASP A 132 -8.82 -6.37 -9.41
N GLN A 133 -8.66 -7.06 -8.28
CA GLN A 133 -9.57 -8.13 -7.91
C GLN A 133 -11.00 -7.58 -7.73
N GLY A 134 -11.92 -8.06 -8.56
CA GLY A 134 -13.33 -7.64 -8.55
C GLY A 134 -13.64 -6.43 -9.44
N ALA A 135 -12.64 -5.80 -10.03
CA ALA A 135 -12.85 -4.75 -11.03
C ALA A 135 -13.14 -5.37 -12.41
N THR A 136 -13.92 -4.67 -13.23
CA THR A 136 -14.17 -5.09 -14.62
C THR A 136 -13.83 -3.94 -15.54
N TYR A 137 -13.03 -4.22 -16.57
CA TYR A 137 -12.54 -3.25 -17.54
C TYR A 137 -13.04 -3.60 -18.94
N HIS A 138 -13.16 -2.63 -19.83
CA HIS A 138 -13.47 -2.91 -21.23
C HIS A 138 -12.29 -3.61 -21.93
N ARG A 139 -11.09 -3.07 -21.73
CA ARG A 139 -9.81 -3.61 -22.21
C ARG A 139 -8.78 -3.52 -21.09
N MET A 140 -7.87 -4.48 -21.02
CA MET A 140 -6.79 -4.52 -20.04
C MET A 140 -5.45 -4.62 -20.76
N ILE A 141 -4.48 -3.81 -20.33
CA ILE A 141 -3.08 -3.91 -20.77
C ILE A 141 -2.24 -4.20 -19.53
N ILE A 142 -1.46 -5.27 -19.57
CA ILE A 142 -0.55 -5.67 -18.48
C ILE A 142 0.87 -5.47 -18.96
N ALA A 143 1.59 -4.58 -18.29
CA ALA A 143 3.03 -4.42 -18.50
C ALA A 143 3.79 -5.21 -17.43
N ALA A 144 4.61 -6.17 -17.85
CA ALA A 144 5.46 -6.98 -16.98
C ALA A 144 6.94 -6.79 -17.35
N SER A 145 7.72 -6.20 -16.44
CA SER A 145 9.18 -6.23 -16.56
C SER A 145 9.71 -7.65 -16.34
N ASP A 146 11.01 -7.87 -16.53
CA ASP A 146 11.67 -9.15 -16.24
C ASP A 146 11.36 -9.67 -14.82
N LYS A 147 11.44 -8.79 -13.81
CA LYS A 147 11.03 -9.11 -12.42
C LYS A 147 9.53 -9.37 -12.30
N GLY A 148 8.71 -8.60 -13.03
CA GLY A 148 7.26 -8.76 -13.08
C GLY A 148 6.85 -10.13 -13.65
N ALA A 149 7.54 -10.58 -14.71
CA ALA A 149 7.33 -11.87 -15.34
C ALA A 149 7.56 -13.03 -14.35
N ALA A 150 8.59 -12.94 -13.51
CA ALA A 150 8.88 -13.97 -12.50
C ALA A 150 7.74 -14.14 -11.47
N VAL A 151 7.02 -13.06 -11.12
CA VAL A 151 5.91 -13.08 -10.16
C VAL A 151 4.53 -13.21 -10.79
N PHE A 152 4.44 -13.28 -12.13
CA PHE A 152 3.19 -13.45 -12.86
C PHE A 152 2.71 -14.91 -12.81
N ASN A 153 2.19 -15.30 -11.65
CA ASN A 153 1.72 -16.65 -11.36
C ASN A 153 0.32 -16.93 -11.92
N ARG A 154 -0.18 -18.16 -11.72
CA ARG A 154 -1.51 -18.60 -12.19
C ARG A 154 -2.66 -17.70 -11.75
N HIS A 155 -2.58 -17.12 -10.55
CA HIS A 155 -3.59 -16.17 -10.08
C HIS A 155 -3.56 -14.85 -10.89
N SER A 156 -2.37 -14.36 -11.21
CA SER A 156 -2.20 -13.17 -12.05
C SER A 156 -2.76 -13.38 -13.46
N VAL A 157 -2.52 -14.57 -14.04
CA VAL A 157 -3.12 -15.00 -15.32
C VAL A 157 -4.65 -15.02 -15.23
N TYR A 158 -5.20 -15.61 -14.17
CA TYR A 158 -6.66 -15.66 -14.00
C TYR A 158 -7.28 -14.25 -13.92
N VAL A 159 -6.67 -13.34 -13.15
CA VAL A 159 -7.10 -11.94 -13.07
C VAL A 159 -6.98 -11.27 -14.44
N ALA A 160 -5.87 -11.47 -15.15
CA ALA A 160 -5.67 -10.94 -16.49
C ALA A 160 -6.76 -11.38 -17.48
N SER A 161 -7.10 -12.68 -17.48
CA SER A 161 -8.02 -13.26 -18.45
C SER A 161 -9.50 -12.99 -18.15
N THR A 162 -9.87 -12.73 -16.90
CA THR A 162 -11.29 -12.67 -16.48
C THR A 162 -11.82 -11.26 -16.19
N ARG A 163 -10.94 -10.25 -16.10
CA ARG A 163 -11.32 -8.89 -15.74
C ARG A 163 -11.65 -8.01 -16.94
N ALA A 164 -11.15 -8.35 -18.13
CA ALA A 164 -11.45 -7.62 -19.36
C ALA A 164 -12.70 -8.18 -20.06
N LYS A 165 -13.61 -7.29 -20.47
CA LYS A 165 -14.81 -7.67 -21.23
C LYS A 165 -14.52 -8.05 -22.67
N PHE A 166 -13.52 -7.39 -23.29
CA PHE A 166 -13.25 -7.53 -24.72
C PHE A 166 -11.88 -8.11 -25.02
N ASN A 167 -10.81 -7.58 -24.41
CA ASN A 167 -9.44 -7.99 -24.71
C ASN A 167 -8.49 -7.75 -23.53
N THR A 168 -7.53 -8.66 -23.37
CA THR A 168 -6.36 -8.49 -22.50
C THR A 168 -5.09 -8.61 -23.32
N GLU A 169 -4.23 -7.60 -23.23
CA GLU A 169 -2.93 -7.56 -23.89
C GLU A 169 -1.83 -7.59 -22.83
N ILE A 170 -0.82 -8.44 -23.03
CA ILE A 170 0.31 -8.56 -22.10
C ILE A 170 1.59 -8.17 -22.82
N VAL A 171 2.23 -7.12 -22.33
CA VAL A 171 3.51 -6.59 -22.83
C VAL A 171 4.59 -6.97 -21.82
N THR A 172 5.54 -7.81 -22.23
CA THR A 172 6.61 -8.30 -21.35
C THR A 172 7.99 -8.24 -21.99
N SER A 173 9.00 -7.95 -21.18
CA SER A 173 10.41 -8.04 -21.61
C SER A 173 11.00 -9.45 -21.43
N ASN A 174 10.28 -10.37 -20.77
CA ASN A 174 10.72 -11.76 -20.57
C ASN A 174 9.53 -12.72 -20.73
N PHE A 175 9.28 -13.11 -21.98
CA PHE A 175 8.16 -13.99 -22.32
C PHE A 175 8.33 -15.42 -21.76
N GLU A 176 9.52 -16.02 -21.91
CA GLU A 176 9.78 -17.39 -21.47
C GLU A 176 9.69 -17.54 -19.95
N GLY A 177 10.27 -16.60 -19.21
CA GLY A 177 10.19 -16.56 -17.75
C GLY A 177 8.75 -16.41 -17.27
N MET A 178 7.97 -15.57 -17.95
CA MET A 178 6.56 -15.38 -17.65
C MET A 178 5.75 -16.66 -17.90
N LEU A 179 5.96 -17.35 -19.04
CA LEU A 179 5.29 -18.62 -19.33
C LEU A 179 5.60 -19.69 -18.27
N LYS A 180 6.87 -19.80 -17.86
CA LYS A 180 7.30 -20.73 -16.82
C LYS A 180 6.64 -20.42 -15.47
N SER A 181 6.42 -19.14 -15.15
CA SER A 181 5.76 -18.73 -13.89
C SER A 181 4.24 -18.80 -13.95
N ALA A 182 3.63 -18.55 -15.11
CA ALA A 182 2.19 -18.52 -15.32
C ALA A 182 1.49 -19.83 -14.92
N GLY A 183 2.15 -20.97 -15.11
CA GLY A 183 1.62 -22.28 -14.72
C GLY A 183 1.81 -22.63 -13.24
N LYS A 184 2.61 -21.87 -12.48
CA LYS A 184 2.90 -22.19 -11.08
C LYS A 184 1.72 -21.80 -10.20
N ASP A 185 1.26 -22.76 -9.41
CA ASP A 185 0.29 -22.48 -8.36
C ASP A 185 0.98 -21.76 -7.20
N SER A 186 0.33 -20.73 -6.68
CA SER A 186 0.77 -19.99 -5.50
C SER A 186 0.02 -20.51 -4.28
N ALA A 187 0.00 -21.83 -4.09
CA ALA A 187 -0.66 -22.44 -2.96
C ALA A 187 -0.07 -21.86 -1.67
N LYS A 188 -0.93 -21.24 -0.87
CA LYS A 188 -0.58 -20.77 0.47
C LYS A 188 -1.01 -21.87 1.43
N THR A 189 -0.04 -22.47 2.10
CA THR A 189 -0.30 -23.44 3.17
C THR A 189 -0.73 -22.69 4.43
N THR A 190 -1.80 -23.16 5.08
CA THR A 190 -2.18 -22.68 6.40
C THR A 190 -1.41 -23.44 7.48
N ALA A 191 -1.36 -22.89 8.70
CA ALA A 191 -0.79 -23.62 9.84
C ALA A 191 -1.50 -24.96 10.11
N HIS A 192 -2.79 -25.04 9.77
CA HIS A 192 -3.57 -26.27 9.88
C HIS A 192 -3.13 -27.32 8.84
N ASP A 193 -2.89 -26.90 7.59
CA ASP A 193 -2.40 -27.78 6.52
C ASP A 193 -1.00 -28.33 6.83
N LEU A 194 -0.14 -27.49 7.43
CA LEU A 194 1.18 -27.90 7.90
C LEU A 194 1.09 -28.97 8.99
N ARG A 195 0.17 -28.81 9.96
CA ARG A 195 -0.02 -29.81 11.04
C ARG A 195 -0.48 -31.16 10.49
N ALA A 196 -1.29 -31.18 9.44
CA ALA A 196 -1.73 -32.41 8.77
C ALA A 196 -0.62 -33.08 7.93
N SER A 197 0.39 -32.31 7.49
CA SER A 197 1.54 -32.81 6.74
C SER A 197 2.71 -33.32 7.59
N VAL A 198 2.70 -33.03 8.91
CA VAL A 198 3.69 -33.56 9.86
C VAL A 198 3.16 -34.89 10.40
N ASN A 199 3.73 -36.00 9.95
CA ASN A 199 3.48 -37.29 10.58
C ASN A 199 3.99 -37.24 12.04
N PRO A 200 3.20 -37.67 13.05
CA PRO A 200 3.66 -37.71 14.44
C PRO A 200 4.91 -38.58 14.66
N SER A 201 5.23 -39.47 13.71
CA SER A 201 6.44 -40.29 13.71
C SER A 201 7.73 -39.52 13.41
N ASP A 202 7.65 -38.33 12.80
CA ASP A 202 8.81 -37.51 12.42
C ASP A 202 9.16 -36.48 13.50
N SER A 203 8.49 -36.53 14.67
CA SER A 203 8.87 -35.66 15.77
C SER A 203 10.24 -36.07 16.32
N LEU A 204 11.16 -35.10 16.37
CA LEU A 204 12.48 -35.22 17.01
C LEU A 204 12.40 -35.79 18.44
N VAL A 205 11.28 -35.54 19.13
CA VAL A 205 11.01 -36.04 20.49
C VAL A 205 11.00 -37.57 20.54
N LYS A 206 10.37 -38.22 19.55
CA LYS A 206 10.28 -39.70 19.51
C LYS A 206 11.60 -40.36 19.08
N GLN A 207 12.37 -39.69 18.22
CA GLN A 207 13.71 -40.15 17.83
C GLN A 207 14.72 -40.08 18.99
N LEU A 208 14.61 -39.04 19.84
CA LEU A 208 15.41 -38.89 21.06
C LEU A 208 15.06 -39.92 22.16
N GLU A 209 13.80 -40.34 22.24
CA GLU A 209 13.38 -41.41 23.16
C GLU A 209 13.87 -42.79 22.70
N LEU A 210 13.87 -43.06 21.39
CA LEU A 210 14.37 -44.32 20.82
C LEU A 210 15.91 -44.45 20.85
N SER A 211 16.66 -43.34 20.83
CA SER A 211 18.13 -43.36 20.95
C SER A 211 18.64 -43.57 22.38
N LYS A 212 17.74 -43.61 23.37
CA LYS A 212 18.06 -43.82 24.79
C LYS A 212 17.67 -45.21 25.30
N ALA A 213 17.18 -46.09 24.42
CA ALA A 213 16.86 -47.49 24.70
C ALA A 213 18.00 -48.41 24.25
#